data_AF-A0A1Y2LM48-F1
#
_entry.id   AF-A0A1Y2LM48-F1
#
_cell.length_a   1.000
_cell.length_b   1.000
_cell.length_c   1.000
_cell.angle_alpha   90.00
_cell.angle_beta   90.00
_cell.angle_gamma   90.00
#
_symmetry.space_group_name_H-M   'P 1'
#
loop_
_entity.id
_entity.type
_entity.pdbx_description
1 polymer ?
#
loop_
_entity_poly.entity_id
_entity_poly.type
_entity_poly.pdbx_seq_one_letter_code
_entity_poly.pdbx_strand_id
1 'polypeptide(L)'
;MLPHFLPLLSVLNLVAALPTLNPRQAPANATCDAFKFTQLIGGIQENIFIQKQEMQGLQTLQSLSTQTPAPSNATHSDFQLAQTALADTQKKGVTVRERNQRLADDLQSPGAKGLARVAQMQVSVMLDAKSLKGSGAGDVKMLGELVTRTTDAMALNEENIKTVESGCGK
;
A
#
# COMPACT_ATOMS: atom_id res chain seq x y z
N MET A 1 -59.52 -53.13 -41.41
CA MET A 1 -60.49 -52.03 -41.59
C MET A 1 -60.04 -50.85 -40.73
N LEU A 2 -59.54 -49.79 -41.35
CA LEU A 2 -59.62 -48.40 -40.81
C LEU A 2 -61.11 -47.97 -40.81
N PRO A 3 -61.58 -46.85 -40.21
CA PRO A 3 -60.85 -45.56 -40.07
C PRO A 3 -61.19 -44.69 -38.82
N HIS A 4 -60.59 -43.48 -38.81
CA HIS A 4 -60.96 -42.22 -38.13
C HIS A 4 -60.24 -41.90 -36.83
N PHE A 5 -59.79 -40.67 -36.55
CA PHE A 5 -59.35 -39.45 -37.28
C PHE A 5 -58.81 -38.51 -36.14
N LEU A 6 -57.79 -37.69 -36.42
CA LEU A 6 -57.11 -36.66 -35.57
C LEU A 6 -58.06 -35.63 -34.86
N PRO A 7 -57.62 -34.66 -34.00
CA PRO A 7 -56.28 -34.05 -33.79
C PRO A 7 -55.85 -33.75 -32.31
N LEU A 8 -54.55 -33.62 -31.99
CA LEU A 8 -53.72 -32.40 -31.95
C LEU A 8 -54.24 -31.25 -31.06
N LEU A 9 -53.62 -31.05 -29.88
CA LEU A 9 -53.48 -29.72 -29.26
C LEU A 9 -52.10 -29.60 -28.61
N SER A 10 -51.20 -28.94 -29.35
CA SER A 10 -49.97 -28.35 -28.81
C SER A 10 -50.33 -27.08 -28.05
N VAL A 11 -49.97 -26.99 -26.77
CA VAL A 11 -50.04 -25.74 -26.04
C VAL A 11 -48.68 -25.06 -26.16
N LEU A 12 -48.59 -24.06 -27.05
CA LEU A 12 -47.50 -23.10 -27.06
C LEU A 12 -47.56 -22.30 -25.75
N ASN A 13 -46.56 -22.45 -24.88
CA ASN A 13 -46.29 -21.47 -23.85
C ASN A 13 -45.56 -20.29 -24.48
N LEU A 14 -46.31 -19.24 -24.79
CA LEU A 14 -45.79 -17.94 -25.19
C LEU A 14 -45.35 -17.20 -23.91
N VAL A 15 -44.08 -17.31 -23.54
CA VAL A 15 -43.50 -16.48 -22.47
C VAL A 15 -43.24 -15.10 -23.08
N ALA A 16 -44.09 -14.13 -22.72
CA ALA A 16 -43.83 -12.73 -22.97
C ALA A 16 -42.56 -12.32 -22.21
N ALA A 17 -41.47 -12.06 -22.94
CA ALA A 17 -40.26 -11.47 -22.38
C ALA A 17 -40.58 -10.05 -21.90
N LEU A 18 -40.61 -9.87 -20.58
CA LEU A 18 -40.60 -8.55 -19.95
C LEU A 18 -39.30 -7.84 -20.37
N PRO A 19 -39.32 -6.54 -20.70
CA PRO A 19 -38.10 -5.79 -20.92
C PRO A 19 -37.30 -5.81 -19.62
N THR A 20 -36.14 -6.46 -19.66
CA THR A 20 -35.14 -6.34 -18.61
C THR A 20 -34.79 -4.86 -18.50
N LEU A 21 -35.01 -4.28 -17.32
CA LEU A 21 -34.49 -2.97 -16.97
C LEU A 21 -32.98 -3.05 -17.11
N ASN A 22 -32.48 -2.52 -18.22
CA ASN A 22 -31.05 -2.37 -18.45
C ASN A 22 -30.50 -1.58 -17.26
N PRO A 23 -29.55 -2.12 -16.46
CA PRO A 23 -28.92 -1.32 -15.43
C PRO A 23 -28.33 -0.11 -16.14
N ARG A 24 -28.86 1.07 -15.79
CA ARG A 24 -28.42 2.36 -16.28
C ARG A 24 -26.91 2.40 -16.09
N GLN A 25 -26.15 2.23 -17.18
CA GLN A 25 -24.72 2.47 -17.17
C GLN A 25 -24.56 3.90 -16.65
N ALA A 26 -24.01 4.02 -15.45
CA ALA A 26 -23.62 5.32 -14.91
C ALA A 26 -22.77 6.00 -16.00
N PRO A 27 -23.01 7.28 -16.28
CA PRO A 27 -22.24 7.96 -17.31
C PRO A 27 -20.76 7.84 -16.94
N ALA A 28 -19.97 7.25 -17.85
CA ALA A 28 -18.51 7.26 -17.81
C ALA A 28 -18.06 8.71 -17.98
N ASN A 29 -18.08 9.46 -16.89
CA ASN A 29 -17.74 10.88 -16.86
C ASN A 29 -17.08 11.25 -15.52
N ALA A 30 -16.30 10.34 -14.95
CA ALA A 30 -15.17 10.76 -14.12
C ALA A 30 -14.09 11.24 -15.10
N THR A 31 -14.09 12.53 -15.40
CA THR A 31 -12.96 13.15 -16.08
C THR A 31 -11.73 12.86 -15.23
N CYS A 32 -10.82 12.04 -15.75
CA CYS A 32 -9.58 11.78 -15.04
C CYS A 32 -8.84 13.11 -14.82
N ASP A 33 -8.65 13.48 -13.56
CA ASP A 33 -7.79 14.60 -13.18
C ASP A 33 -6.33 14.14 -13.32
N ALA A 34 -5.83 14.17 -14.56
CA ALA A 34 -4.51 13.68 -14.92
C ALA A 34 -3.41 14.33 -14.07
N PHE A 35 -3.59 15.61 -13.70
CA PHE A 35 -2.66 16.33 -12.86
C PHE A 35 -2.58 15.73 -11.45
N LYS A 36 -3.73 15.51 -10.80
CA LYS A 36 -3.77 14.85 -9.48
C LYS A 36 -3.26 13.41 -9.52
N PHE A 37 -3.52 12.66 -10.60
CA PHE A 37 -2.95 11.32 -10.78
C PHE A 37 -1.42 11.36 -10.87
N THR A 38 -0.85 12.29 -11.64
CA THR A 38 0.61 12.50 -11.69
C THR A 38 1.17 12.89 -10.30
N GLN A 39 0.48 13.76 -9.56
CA GLN A 39 0.87 14.10 -8.19
C GLN A 39 0.85 12.89 -7.26
N LEU A 40 -0.17 12.03 -7.37
CA LEU A 40 -0.26 10.81 -6.59
C LEU A 40 0.90 9.85 -6.91
N ILE A 41 1.18 9.60 -8.19
CA ILE A 41 2.31 8.74 -8.61
C ILE A 41 3.64 9.31 -8.11
N GLY A 42 3.89 10.60 -8.31
CA GLY A 42 5.09 11.27 -7.82
C GLY A 42 5.22 11.19 -6.29
N GLY A 43 4.11 11.32 -5.56
CA GLY A 43 4.08 11.14 -4.12
C GLY A 43 4.38 9.70 -3.68
N ILE A 44 3.97 8.68 -4.43
CA ILE A 44 4.31 7.29 -4.14
C ILE A 44 5.80 7.04 -4.39
N GLN A 45 6.36 7.61 -5.47
CA GLN A 45 7.79 7.57 -5.74
C GLN A 45 8.61 8.27 -4.63
N GLU A 46 8.13 9.41 -4.13
CA GLU A 46 8.72 10.08 -2.97
C GLU A 46 8.71 9.17 -1.72
N ASN A 47 7.63 8.42 -1.49
CA ASN A 47 7.57 7.46 -0.38
C ASN A 47 8.61 6.34 -0.53
N ILE A 48 8.80 5.80 -1.73
CA ILE A 48 9.85 4.80 -2.02
C ILE A 48 11.24 5.39 -1.77
N PHE A 49 11.48 6.64 -2.16
CA PHE A 49 12.76 7.32 -1.90
C PHE A 49 13.02 7.49 -0.40
N ILE A 50 12.01 7.85 0.39
CA ILE A 50 12.13 7.92 1.85
C ILE A 50 12.39 6.53 2.44
N GLN A 51 11.70 5.49 1.98
CA GLN A 51 11.93 4.11 2.44
C GLN A 51 13.36 3.63 2.16
N LYS A 52 13.99 4.07 1.07
CA LYS A 52 15.43 3.82 0.83
C LYS A 52 16.32 4.48 1.90
N GLN A 53 15.96 5.67 2.39
CA GLN A 53 16.66 6.30 3.51
C GLN A 53 16.37 5.59 4.84
N GLU A 54 15.12 5.13 5.06
CA GLU A 54 14.76 4.30 6.23
C GLU A 54 15.63 3.02 6.27
N MET A 55 15.81 2.36 5.12
CA MET A 55 16.68 1.20 4.97
C MET A 55 18.14 1.48 5.32
N GLN A 56 18.69 2.61 4.87
CA GLN A 56 20.04 3.04 5.25
C GLN A 56 20.15 3.22 6.77
N GLY A 57 19.18 3.87 7.40
CA GLY A 57 19.13 4.03 8.86
C GLY A 57 19.08 2.70 9.61
N LEU A 58 18.26 1.75 9.14
CA LEU A 58 18.19 0.40 9.72
C LEU A 58 19.52 -0.36 9.58
N GLN A 59 20.20 -0.25 8.45
CA GLN A 59 21.53 -0.86 8.23
C GLN A 59 22.59 -0.24 9.14
N THR A 60 22.55 1.09 9.36
CA THR A 60 23.41 1.76 10.33
C THR A 60 23.17 1.23 11.75
N LEU A 61 21.91 1.13 12.18
CA LEU A 61 21.56 0.56 13.49
C LEU A 61 22.03 -0.89 13.62
N GLN A 62 21.90 -1.70 12.56
CA GLN A 62 22.39 -3.07 12.53
C GLN A 62 23.91 -3.13 12.73
N SER A 63 24.67 -2.31 12.00
CA SER A 63 26.13 -2.22 12.18
C SER A 63 26.49 -1.85 13.63
N LEU A 64 25.88 -0.80 14.17
CA LEU A 64 26.12 -0.32 15.53
C LEU A 64 25.75 -1.36 16.60
N SER A 65 24.67 -2.13 16.39
CA SER A 65 24.20 -3.16 17.33
C SER A 65 25.14 -4.37 17.47
N THR A 66 26.06 -4.54 16.52
CA THR A 66 27.02 -5.66 16.48
C THR A 66 28.42 -5.29 16.98
N GLN A 67 28.67 -4.01 17.28
CA GLN A 67 29.98 -3.56 17.76
C GLN A 67 30.21 -3.97 19.22
N THR A 68 31.42 -4.43 19.52
CA THR A 68 31.89 -4.75 20.88
C THR A 68 33.18 -3.97 21.18
N PRO A 69 33.36 -3.44 22.41
CA PRO A 69 32.43 -3.45 23.54
C PRO A 69 31.24 -2.51 23.31
N ALA A 70 30.13 -2.76 24.02
CA ALA A 70 28.95 -1.90 23.96
C ALA A 70 29.35 -0.44 24.27
N PRO A 71 28.78 0.56 23.57
CA PRO A 71 29.20 1.94 23.71
C PRO A 71 29.09 2.40 25.18
N SER A 72 30.23 2.76 25.77
CA SER A 72 30.32 3.18 27.17
C SER A 72 29.84 4.62 27.33
N ASN A 73 28.94 4.83 28.31
CA ASN A 73 28.51 6.08 28.94
C ASN A 73 29.15 7.37 28.39
N ALA A 74 28.60 7.90 27.30
CA ALA A 74 28.79 9.28 26.87
C ALA A 74 27.49 9.76 26.19
N THR A 75 27.25 11.06 26.27
CA THR A 75 26.12 11.83 25.71
C THR A 75 25.66 11.28 24.36
N HIS A 76 24.41 10.79 24.27
CA HIS A 76 23.79 10.04 23.16
C HIS A 76 24.74 9.04 22.47
N SER A 77 24.59 7.74 22.74
CA SER A 77 25.32 6.72 21.98
C SER A 77 25.06 6.89 20.47
N ASP A 78 26.04 6.55 19.62
CA ASP A 78 25.87 6.59 18.15
C ASP A 78 24.60 5.86 17.69
N PHE A 79 24.22 4.80 18.42
CA PHE A 79 22.96 4.10 18.23
C PHE A 79 21.73 4.99 18.45
N GLN A 80 21.68 5.75 19.54
CA GLN A 80 20.58 6.67 19.83
C GLN A 80 20.51 7.82 18.82
N LEU A 81 21.65 8.32 18.35
CA LEU A 81 21.70 9.33 17.29
C LEU A 81 21.15 8.78 15.97
N ALA A 82 21.60 7.58 15.56
CA ALA A 82 21.08 6.90 14.37
C ALA A 82 19.58 6.58 14.49
N GLN A 83 19.11 6.18 15.68
CA GLN A 83 17.69 5.91 15.92
C GLN A 83 16.85 7.18 15.80
N THR A 84 17.37 8.32 16.27
CA THR A 84 16.71 9.63 16.12
C THR A 84 16.64 10.04 14.65
N ALA A 85 17.74 9.90 13.90
CA ALA A 85 17.77 10.20 12.46
C ALA A 85 16.81 9.31 11.65
N LEU A 86 16.70 8.03 12.00
CA LEU A 86 15.71 7.11 11.42
C LEU A 86 14.28 7.58 11.75
N ALA A 87 14.00 7.92 13.00
CA ALA A 87 12.68 8.38 13.41
C ALA A 87 12.26 9.67 12.68
N ASP A 88 13.18 10.60 12.45
CA ASP A 88 12.90 11.83 11.69
C ASP A 88 12.65 11.56 10.21
N THR A 89 13.35 10.59 9.62
CA THR A 89 13.08 10.10 8.26
C THR A 89 11.68 9.49 8.17
N GLN A 90 11.31 8.67 9.15
CA GLN A 90 9.99 8.05 9.21
C GLN A 90 8.85 9.07 9.36
N LYS A 91 9.05 10.14 10.13
CA LYS A 91 8.08 11.25 10.23
C LYS A 91 7.84 11.95 8.89
N LYS A 92 8.90 12.16 8.09
CA LYS A 92 8.76 12.68 6.72
C LYS A 92 7.93 11.72 5.86
N GLY A 93 8.21 10.42 5.97
CA GLY A 93 7.45 9.37 5.28
C GLY A 93 5.97 9.36 5.62
N VAL A 94 5.61 9.55 6.90
CA VAL A 94 4.21 9.67 7.34
C VAL A 94 3.51 10.84 6.65
N THR A 95 4.15 12.02 6.63
CA THR A 95 3.58 13.23 6.00
C THR A 95 3.28 12.99 4.51
N VAL A 96 4.20 12.36 3.79
CA VAL A 96 4.03 12.01 2.37
C VAL A 96 2.88 11.02 2.19
N ARG A 97 2.80 9.98 3.02
CA ARG A 97 1.75 8.96 2.95
C ARG A 97 0.36 9.51 3.23
N GLU A 98 0.23 10.39 4.22
CA GLU A 98 -1.05 11.05 4.51
C GLU A 98 -1.51 11.90 3.33
N ARG A 99 -0.59 12.65 2.70
CA ARG A 99 -0.89 13.41 1.49
C ARG A 99 -1.31 12.49 0.34
N ASN A 100 -0.59 11.39 0.13
CA ASN A 100 -0.91 10.41 -0.92
C ASN A 100 -2.27 9.75 -0.67
N GLN A 101 -2.59 9.41 0.58
CA GLN A 101 -3.88 8.82 0.93
C GLN A 101 -5.02 9.81 0.63
N ARG A 102 -4.88 11.08 1.05
CA ARG A 102 -5.87 12.12 0.74
C ARG A 102 -6.08 12.28 -0.76
N LEU A 103 -5.00 12.34 -1.56
CA LEU A 103 -5.10 12.41 -3.02
C LEU A 103 -5.76 11.16 -3.61
N ALA A 104 -5.43 9.97 -3.10
CA ALA A 104 -6.04 8.73 -3.56
C ALA A 104 -7.54 8.68 -3.24
N ASP A 105 -7.96 9.16 -2.06
CA ASP A 105 -9.36 9.22 -1.66
C ASP A 105 -10.14 10.24 -2.51
N ASP A 106 -9.57 11.43 -2.73
CA ASP A 106 -10.13 12.48 -3.61
C ASP A 106 -10.34 11.97 -5.05
N LEU A 107 -9.42 11.15 -5.54
CA LEU A 107 -9.46 10.54 -6.88
C LEU A 107 -10.29 9.27 -6.96
N GLN A 108 -10.78 8.75 -5.82
CA GLN A 108 -11.33 7.39 -5.72
C GLN A 108 -10.41 6.34 -6.35
N SER A 109 -9.10 6.53 -6.16
CA SER A 109 -8.07 5.77 -6.83
C SER A 109 -8.10 4.29 -6.39
N PRO A 110 -7.96 3.33 -7.33
CA PRO A 110 -7.86 1.91 -6.98
C PRO A 110 -6.65 1.59 -6.08
N GLY A 111 -5.65 2.47 -6.02
CA GLY A 111 -4.47 2.33 -5.16
C GLY A 111 -4.72 2.67 -3.68
N ALA A 112 -5.86 3.29 -3.32
CA ALA A 112 -6.10 3.80 -1.96
C ALA A 112 -5.95 2.72 -0.87
N LYS A 113 -6.44 1.49 -1.11
CA LYS A 113 -6.32 0.38 -0.16
C LYS A 113 -4.87 -0.08 0.03
N GLY A 114 -4.09 -0.10 -1.04
CA GLY A 114 -2.69 -0.50 -0.96
C GLY A 114 -1.83 0.56 -0.25
N LEU A 115 -2.14 1.84 -0.44
CA LEU A 115 -1.49 2.94 0.29
C LEU A 115 -1.77 2.85 1.80
N ALA A 116 -3.02 2.56 2.18
CA ALA A 116 -3.39 2.35 3.58
C ALA A 116 -2.62 1.17 4.21
N ARG A 117 -2.43 0.08 3.47
CA ARG A 117 -1.65 -1.08 3.95
C ARG A 117 -0.17 -0.72 4.18
N VAL A 118 0.45 0.03 3.25
CA VAL A 118 1.82 0.53 3.42
C VAL A 118 1.94 1.39 4.69
N ALA A 119 0.97 2.29 4.91
CA ALA A 119 0.96 3.13 6.10
C ALA A 119 0.90 2.32 7.41
N GLN A 120 0.04 1.29 7.47
CA GLN A 120 -0.05 0.40 8.63
C GLN A 120 1.25 -0.37 8.90
N MET A 121 1.86 -0.94 7.84
CA MET A 121 3.14 -1.65 7.98
C MET A 121 4.23 -0.73 8.55
N GLN A 122 4.30 0.50 8.07
CA GLN A 122 5.33 1.43 8.52
C GLN A 122 5.09 1.98 9.93
N VAL A 123 3.84 2.10 10.40
CA VAL A 123 3.57 2.42 11.82
C VAL A 123 4.17 1.34 12.72
N SER A 124 4.02 0.06 12.36
CA SER A 124 4.61 -1.04 13.11
C SER A 124 6.14 -1.00 13.06
N VAL A 125 6.75 -0.71 11.91
CA VAL A 125 8.21 -0.52 11.78
C VAL A 125 8.72 0.62 12.67
N MET A 126 8.00 1.75 12.73
CA MET A 126 8.36 2.89 13.57
C MET A 126 8.35 2.55 15.07
N LEU A 127 7.30 1.87 15.53
CA LEU A 127 7.15 1.49 16.94
C LEU A 127 8.27 0.52 17.37
N ASP A 128 8.54 -0.47 16.54
CA ASP A 128 9.55 -1.49 16.81
C ASP A 128 10.96 -0.90 16.73
N ALA A 129 11.26 -0.03 15.76
CA ALA A 129 12.54 0.66 15.65
C ALA A 129 12.83 1.53 16.89
N LYS A 130 11.80 2.19 17.45
CA LYS A 130 11.90 2.96 18.70
C LYS A 130 12.14 2.08 19.94
N SER A 131 11.75 0.82 19.88
CA SER A 131 11.90 -0.12 21.01
C SER A 131 13.31 -0.71 21.15
N LEU A 132 14.14 -0.58 20.11
CA LEU A 132 15.51 -1.09 20.08
C LEU A 132 16.37 -0.43 21.17
N LYS A 133 17.18 -1.24 21.85
CA LYS A 133 18.08 -0.83 22.94
C LYS A 133 19.52 -0.59 22.49
N GLY A 134 19.85 -1.04 21.28
CA GLY A 134 21.16 -0.92 20.66
C GLY A 134 22.11 -2.07 20.90
N SER A 135 21.65 -3.18 21.47
CA SER A 135 22.54 -4.33 21.71
C SER A 135 21.77 -5.64 21.94
N GLY A 136 22.48 -6.76 21.77
CA GLY A 136 21.98 -8.09 22.06
C GLY A 136 21.27 -8.77 20.90
N ALA A 137 21.14 -10.10 20.99
CA ALA A 137 20.59 -10.93 19.92
C ALA A 137 19.13 -10.59 19.56
N GLY A 138 18.35 -10.09 20.53
CA GLY A 138 16.97 -9.65 20.30
C GLY A 138 16.89 -8.47 19.34
N ASP A 139 17.71 -7.43 19.56
CA ASP A 139 17.76 -6.25 18.70
C ASP A 139 18.27 -6.58 17.31
N VAL A 140 19.29 -7.44 17.19
CA VAL A 140 19.81 -7.90 15.89
C VAL A 140 18.74 -8.62 15.09
N LYS A 141 17.96 -9.52 15.72
CA LYS A 141 16.84 -10.20 15.08
C LYS A 141 15.75 -9.21 14.65
N MET A 142 15.37 -8.30 15.54
CA MET A 142 14.36 -7.28 15.27
C MET A 142 14.78 -6.36 14.11
N LEU A 143 16.06 -5.96 14.05
CA LEU A 143 16.59 -5.16 12.94
C LEU A 143 16.49 -5.88 11.59
N GLY A 144 16.74 -7.20 11.56
CA GLY A 144 16.48 -8.01 10.37
C GLY A 144 15.00 -8.02 9.97
N GLU A 145 14.09 -8.16 10.92
CA GLU A 145 12.63 -8.12 10.67
C GLU A 145 12.16 -6.74 10.20
N LEU A 146 12.75 -5.66 10.71
CA LEU A 146 12.48 -4.28 10.27
C LEU A 146 12.92 -4.04 8.83
N VAL A 147 14.09 -4.55 8.44
CA VAL A 147 14.61 -4.50 7.07
C VAL A 147 13.66 -5.22 6.10
N THR A 148 13.22 -6.44 6.44
CA THR A 148 12.27 -7.19 5.62
C THR A 148 10.96 -6.44 5.46
N ARG A 149 10.33 -5.97 6.56
CA ARG A 149 9.05 -5.25 6.48
C ARG A 149 9.14 -3.94 5.71
N THR A 150 10.26 -3.23 5.80
CA THR A 150 10.49 -2.00 5.03
C THR A 150 10.63 -2.32 3.55
N THR A 151 11.32 -3.40 3.20
CA THR A 151 11.44 -3.90 1.81
C THR A 151 10.08 -4.33 1.24
N ASP A 152 9.29 -5.07 2.00
CA ASP A 152 7.93 -5.47 1.59
C ASP A 152 7.02 -4.25 1.37
N ALA A 153 7.13 -3.23 2.22
CA ALA A 153 6.39 -1.98 2.06
C ALA A 153 6.81 -1.19 0.80
N MET A 154 8.08 -1.25 0.41
CA MET A 154 8.57 -0.69 -0.85
C MET A 154 7.97 -1.42 -2.06
N ALA A 155 7.98 -2.75 -2.04
CA ALA A 155 7.39 -3.56 -3.12
C ALA A 155 5.89 -3.24 -3.29
N LEU A 156 5.15 -3.10 -2.18
CA LEU A 156 3.75 -2.69 -2.21
C LEU A 156 3.54 -1.28 -2.79
N ASN A 157 4.45 -0.33 -2.53
CA ASN A 157 4.39 0.99 -3.18
C ASN A 157 4.60 0.89 -4.69
N GLU A 158 5.52 0.03 -5.16
CA GLU A 158 5.72 -0.20 -6.59
C GLU A 158 4.48 -0.83 -7.25
N GLU A 159 3.79 -1.74 -6.56
CA GLU A 159 2.49 -2.26 -6.98
C GLU A 159 1.39 -1.18 -7.00
N ASN A 160 1.40 -0.28 -6.01
CA ASN A 160 0.45 0.84 -5.97
C ASN A 160 0.63 1.79 -7.16
N ILE A 161 1.86 2.05 -7.62
CA ILE A 161 2.12 2.86 -8.83
C ILE A 161 1.38 2.23 -10.02
N LYS A 162 1.61 0.94 -10.28
CA LYS A 162 0.96 0.21 -11.40
C LYS A 162 -0.56 0.27 -11.30
N THR A 163 -1.07 0.13 -10.09
CA THR A 163 -2.52 0.17 -9.82
C THR A 163 -3.10 1.57 -10.12
N VAL A 164 -2.45 2.63 -9.65
CA VAL A 164 -2.85 4.03 -9.88
C VAL A 164 -2.78 4.38 -11.37
N GLU A 165 -1.69 4.02 -12.05
CA GLU A 165 -1.51 4.23 -13.49
C GLU A 165 -2.62 3.57 -14.32
N SER A 166 -3.11 2.41 -13.87
CA SER A 166 -4.16 1.67 -14.57
C SER A 166 -5.57 2.25 -14.42
N GLY A 167 -5.78 3.21 -13.52
CA GLY A 167 -7.09 3.72 -13.10
C GLY A 167 -7.55 5.02 -13.75
N CYS A 168 -6.65 5.82 -14.32
CA CYS A 168 -7.01 7.07 -15.01
C CYS A 168 -7.56 6.77 -16.43
N GLY A 169 -8.74 7.31 -16.75
CA GLY A 169 -9.30 7.26 -18.11
C GLY A 169 -9.94 5.93 -18.52
N LYS A 170 -10.34 5.12 -17.54
CA LYS A 170 -11.19 3.92 -17.73
C LYS A 170 -12.58 4.12 -17.15
#